data_AF-A0A537WMG0-F1
#
_entry.id   AF-A0A537WMG0-F1
#
_cell.length_a   1.000
_cell.length_b   1.000
_cell.length_c   1.000
_cell.angle_alpha   90.00
_cell.angle_beta   90.00
_cell.angle_gamma   90.00
#
_symmetry.space_group_name_H-M   'P 1'
#
loop_
_entity.id
_entity.type
_entity.pdbx_description
1 polymer ?
#
loop_
_entity_poly.entity_id
_entity_poly.type
_entity_poly.pdbx_seq_one_letter_code
_entity_poly.pdbx_strand_id
1 'polypeptide(L)'
;MRQIHRIVFAGIAVLLMQAIPAASVFAQGAQGADQGGGGQEGYVGGDQGAAGPSGGNRPSLEMPVLYVTGVEVLRTAMDPKIDIIHVTGLVSSLGWSNPQLVPFFYGKPADDVLDLQFIATSPQQSQKAEGFVPINAMFTLEAGHPYKGLRVRAGANALSIKQLPGNAHADIKGDDCKQCIGKKFAEKGKSPAGTANVVREEDLPHGFRTISPTHGVAGIVHNPNRINLILDDSNTIVMAFWE
;
A
#
# COMPACT_ATOMS: atom_id res chain seq x y z
N MET A 1 2.09 -38.87 -64.38
CA MET A 1 3.50 -38.99 -64.82
C MET A 1 4.36 -38.39 -63.73
N ARG A 2 5.06 -39.22 -62.94
CA ARG A 2 6.53 -39.43 -62.93
C ARG A 2 7.29 -38.13 -62.57
N GLN A 3 8.18 -38.06 -61.59
CA GLN A 3 9.01 -39.12 -61.01
C GLN A 3 9.54 -38.73 -59.62
N ILE A 4 9.66 -39.76 -58.79
CA ILE A 4 10.31 -39.82 -57.48
C ILE A 4 11.79 -40.24 -57.71
N HIS A 5 12.63 -40.15 -56.66
CA HIS A 5 13.84 -40.95 -56.33
C HIS A 5 15.16 -40.15 -56.38
N ARG A 6 16.15 -40.27 -55.48
CA ARG A 6 16.40 -41.10 -54.27
C ARG A 6 17.86 -40.85 -53.81
N ILE A 7 18.17 -41.02 -52.50
CA ILE A 7 19.27 -41.88 -51.90
C ILE A 7 20.73 -41.48 -52.15
N VAL A 8 21.75 -41.78 -51.32
CA VAL A 8 22.07 -41.97 -49.88
C VAL A 8 23.50 -42.60 -49.83
N PHE A 9 24.11 -42.66 -48.63
CA PHE A 9 25.25 -43.51 -48.18
C PHE A 9 26.64 -43.02 -48.60
N ALA A 10 27.75 -43.29 -47.91
CA ALA A 10 28.20 -43.93 -46.65
C ALA A 10 29.72 -43.57 -46.58
N GLY A 11 30.57 -43.82 -45.58
CA GLY A 11 30.65 -44.75 -44.46
C GLY A 11 32.02 -44.55 -43.76
N ILE A 12 32.16 -44.89 -42.47
CA ILE A 12 32.81 -46.11 -41.91
C ILE A 12 34.34 -45.91 -41.74
N ALA A 13 34.85 -45.65 -40.51
CA ALA A 13 35.28 -46.57 -39.42
C ALA A 13 36.74 -47.10 -39.61
N VAL A 14 37.61 -47.25 -38.60
CA VAL A 14 37.63 -48.33 -37.57
C VAL A 14 38.84 -48.18 -36.61
N LEU A 15 38.60 -48.44 -35.31
CA LEU A 15 39.34 -49.06 -34.19
C LEU A 15 40.89 -49.06 -34.02
N LEU A 16 41.32 -48.97 -32.73
CA LEU A 16 41.88 -50.09 -31.89
C LEU A 16 42.16 -49.58 -30.44
N MET A 17 41.43 -50.05 -29.42
CA MET A 17 41.76 -51.13 -28.43
C MET A 17 42.79 -50.76 -27.34
N GLN A 18 42.43 -50.92 -26.05
CA GLN A 18 43.12 -51.74 -25.01
C GLN A 18 42.27 -51.84 -23.71
N ALA A 19 42.56 -52.85 -22.88
CA ALA A 19 41.62 -53.70 -22.13
C ALA A 19 41.44 -53.44 -20.61
N ILE A 20 40.41 -54.11 -20.05
CA ILE A 20 39.82 -54.20 -18.67
C ILE A 20 40.65 -55.16 -17.74
N PRO A 21 40.30 -55.54 -16.47
CA PRO A 21 39.43 -55.02 -15.37
C PRO A 21 39.99 -55.17 -13.91
N ALA A 22 39.27 -54.63 -12.90
CA ALA A 22 39.04 -55.25 -11.55
C ALA A 22 37.92 -54.45 -10.82
N ALA A 23 36.69 -54.96 -10.68
CA ALA A 23 36.17 -55.82 -9.58
C ALA A 23 36.24 -55.12 -8.20
N SER A 24 35.23 -54.93 -7.36
CA SER A 24 33.82 -55.34 -7.22
C SER A 24 33.17 -54.34 -6.22
N VAL A 25 31.87 -54.07 -6.22
CA VAL A 25 30.89 -54.54 -5.21
C VAL A 25 29.48 -54.00 -5.56
N PHE A 26 28.52 -54.93 -5.58
CA PHE A 26 27.03 -54.90 -5.50
C PHE A 26 26.33 -53.52 -5.37
N ALA A 27 25.42 -53.11 -6.27
CA ALA A 27 24.09 -53.62 -6.66
C ALA A 27 22.90 -53.10 -5.81
N GLN A 28 22.06 -52.32 -6.50
CA GLN A 28 20.59 -52.21 -6.42
C GLN A 28 19.91 -51.59 -5.18
N GLY A 29 19.15 -50.52 -5.44
CA GLY A 29 17.75 -50.48 -5.01
C GLY A 29 17.22 -49.17 -4.41
N ALA A 30 16.18 -48.66 -5.07
CA ALA A 30 15.03 -47.97 -4.50
C ALA A 30 15.03 -46.43 -4.32
N GLN A 31 13.85 -45.93 -4.68
CA GLN A 31 13.36 -44.56 -4.71
C GLN A 31 13.23 -43.95 -3.31
N GLY A 32 13.25 -42.62 -3.24
CA GLY A 32 12.53 -41.87 -2.22
C GLY A 32 13.40 -40.96 -1.37
N ALA A 33 13.26 -39.66 -1.59
CA ALA A 33 13.04 -38.61 -0.59
C ALA A 33 13.51 -37.30 -1.19
N ASP A 34 12.54 -36.55 -1.72
CA ASP A 34 12.66 -35.12 -1.96
C ASP A 34 13.05 -34.49 -0.61
N GLN A 35 14.27 -33.98 -0.55
CA GLN A 35 14.84 -33.43 0.67
C GLN A 35 14.17 -32.07 0.87
N GLY A 36 13.21 -32.03 1.80
CA GLY A 36 12.56 -30.81 2.25
C GLY A 36 13.61 -29.79 2.70
N GLY A 37 13.91 -28.85 1.80
CA GLY A 37 14.68 -27.66 2.09
C GLY A 37 13.83 -26.70 2.91
N GLY A 38 13.79 -26.93 4.23
CA GLY A 38 13.38 -25.91 5.19
C GLY A 38 14.39 -24.77 5.14
N GLY A 39 14.20 -23.86 4.19
CA GLY A 39 14.92 -22.60 4.16
C GLY A 39 14.55 -21.82 5.42
N GLN A 40 15.48 -21.75 6.37
CA GLN A 40 15.46 -20.69 7.37
C GLN A 40 15.65 -19.37 6.63
N GLU A 41 14.54 -18.69 6.31
CA GLU A 41 14.57 -17.27 5.98
C GLU A 41 15.05 -16.53 7.23
N GLY A 42 16.35 -16.23 7.25
CA GLY A 42 16.94 -15.41 8.30
C GLY A 42 16.37 -14.00 8.24
N TYR A 43 15.88 -13.51 9.38
CA TYR A 43 15.48 -12.11 9.55
C TYR A 43 16.72 -11.21 9.40
N VAL A 44 16.91 -10.63 8.22
CA VAL A 44 17.96 -9.62 7.97
C VAL A 44 17.39 -8.25 8.35
N GLY A 45 18.17 -7.50 9.13
CA GLY A 45 17.81 -6.25 9.82
C GLY A 45 16.82 -5.32 9.11
N GLY A 46 15.89 -4.80 9.91
CA GLY A 46 14.69 -4.10 9.45
C GLY A 46 14.91 -2.68 8.94
N ASP A 47 14.00 -2.27 8.06
CA ASP A 47 13.69 -0.86 7.84
C ASP A 47 13.33 -0.22 9.20
N GLN A 48 13.91 0.95 9.51
CA GLN A 48 13.75 1.60 10.82
C GLN A 48 12.28 1.94 11.12
N GLY A 49 11.46 2.14 10.07
CA GLY A 49 10.02 2.42 10.15
C GLY A 49 9.11 1.19 10.26
N ALA A 50 9.61 -0.03 10.01
CA ALA A 50 8.78 -1.23 10.00
C ALA A 50 8.31 -1.61 11.41
N ALA A 51 7.03 -2.04 11.52
CA ALA A 51 6.42 -2.49 12.76
C ALA A 51 6.55 -4.00 13.02
N GLY A 52 7.25 -4.75 12.15
CA GLY A 52 7.35 -6.20 12.23
C GLY A 52 8.62 -6.75 11.58
N PRO A 53 8.79 -8.09 11.57
CA PRO A 53 9.97 -8.73 11.01
C PRO A 53 10.14 -8.38 9.53
N SER A 54 11.36 -8.01 9.14
CA SER A 54 11.75 -7.83 7.75
C SER A 54 11.74 -9.17 7.02
N GLY A 55 10.96 -9.29 5.94
CA GLY A 55 10.91 -10.51 5.12
C GLY A 55 9.64 -10.68 4.29
N GLY A 56 8.52 -10.06 4.68
CA GLY A 56 7.29 -10.08 3.89
C GLY A 56 7.33 -9.04 2.76
N ASN A 57 7.81 -9.41 1.58
CA ASN A 57 7.76 -8.53 0.40
C ASN A 57 6.33 -8.58 -0.19
N ARG A 58 5.47 -7.62 0.17
CA ARG A 58 4.12 -7.52 -0.38
C ARG A 58 4.09 -6.56 -1.57
N PRO A 59 3.20 -6.78 -2.56
CA PRO A 59 3.02 -5.80 -3.62
C PRO A 59 2.51 -4.49 -3.02
N SER A 60 3.12 -3.38 -3.42
CA SER A 60 2.60 -2.06 -3.10
C SER A 60 1.27 -1.83 -3.82
N LEU A 61 0.32 -1.18 -3.16
CA LEU A 61 -1.02 -0.95 -3.67
C LEU A 61 -1.24 0.53 -3.95
N GLU A 62 -1.95 0.87 -5.01
CA GLU A 62 -2.52 2.21 -5.16
C GLU A 62 -3.74 2.32 -4.25
N MET A 63 -3.63 3.18 -3.24
CA MET A 63 -4.65 3.38 -2.21
C MET A 63 -4.97 4.86 -2.08
N PRO A 64 -6.20 5.22 -1.67
CA PRO A 64 -6.53 6.60 -1.35
C PRO A 64 -5.57 7.16 -0.30
N VAL A 65 -5.09 8.38 -0.51
CA VAL A 65 -4.43 9.15 0.56
C VAL A 65 -5.41 9.28 1.73
N LEU A 66 -4.94 9.15 2.98
CA LEU A 66 -5.83 9.06 4.13
C LEU A 66 -6.71 10.31 4.28
N TYR A 67 -6.10 11.50 4.27
CA TYR A 67 -6.81 12.78 4.32
C TYR A 67 -6.36 13.72 3.21
N VAL A 68 -7.30 14.47 2.66
CA VAL A 68 -7.02 15.70 1.90
C VAL A 68 -7.09 16.89 2.85
N THR A 69 -6.07 17.75 2.85
CA THR A 69 -5.94 18.90 3.76
C THR A 69 -6.01 20.24 3.03
N GLY A 70 -5.69 20.27 1.75
CA GLY A 70 -5.77 21.48 0.93
C GLY A 70 -6.02 21.15 -0.53
N VAL A 71 -6.78 22.01 -1.17
CA VAL A 71 -6.98 22.03 -2.62
C VAL A 71 -6.86 23.48 -3.07
N GLU A 72 -6.03 23.73 -4.06
CA GLU A 72 -5.83 25.02 -4.69
C GLU A 72 -5.88 24.86 -6.20
N VAL A 73 -6.58 25.75 -6.89
CA VAL A 73 -6.60 25.81 -8.35
C VAL A 73 -6.05 27.15 -8.78
N LEU A 74 -4.95 27.10 -9.52
CA LEU A 74 -4.23 28.23 -10.08
C LEU A 74 -4.52 28.30 -11.58
N ARG A 75 -4.86 29.49 -12.09
CA ARG A 75 -5.06 29.70 -13.53
C ARG A 75 -3.83 30.40 -14.12
N THR A 76 -3.28 29.87 -15.21
CA THR A 76 -2.17 30.54 -15.90
C THR A 76 -2.59 31.88 -16.49
N ALA A 77 -1.63 32.81 -16.57
CA ALA A 77 -1.86 34.14 -17.12
C ALA A 77 -1.82 34.18 -18.66
N MET A 78 -1.08 33.25 -19.28
CA MET A 78 -0.88 33.18 -20.73
C MET A 78 -1.97 32.38 -21.41
N ASP A 79 -2.34 32.78 -22.63
CA ASP A 79 -3.23 32.01 -23.48
C ASP A 79 -2.48 30.85 -24.18
N PRO A 80 -3.09 29.65 -24.31
CA PRO A 80 -4.40 29.31 -23.75
C PRO A 80 -4.33 29.13 -22.21
N LYS A 81 -5.30 29.71 -21.50
CA LYS A 81 -5.37 29.61 -20.02
C LYS A 81 -5.65 28.17 -19.61
N ILE A 82 -4.76 27.62 -18.79
CA ILE A 82 -4.90 26.30 -18.19
C ILE A 82 -5.08 26.43 -16.68
N ASP A 83 -5.79 25.48 -16.09
CA ASP A 83 -5.96 25.40 -14.64
C ASP A 83 -5.04 24.31 -14.09
N ILE A 84 -4.25 24.66 -13.07
CA ILE A 84 -3.36 23.76 -12.36
C ILE A 84 -3.97 23.53 -10.99
N ILE A 85 -4.37 22.30 -10.72
CA ILE A 85 -4.86 21.85 -9.44
C ILE A 85 -3.66 21.38 -8.62
N HIS A 86 -3.47 21.95 -7.43
CA HIS A 86 -2.51 21.52 -6.43
C HIS A 86 -3.28 21.00 -5.21
N VAL A 87 -2.94 19.79 -4.75
CA VAL A 87 -3.60 19.14 -3.62
C VAL A 87 -2.57 18.75 -2.59
N THR A 88 -2.85 19.05 -1.33
CA THR A 88 -2.09 18.58 -0.17
C THR A 88 -2.93 17.63 0.66
N GLY A 89 -2.27 16.68 1.30
CA GLY A 89 -2.92 15.68 2.14
C GLY A 89 -1.97 15.06 3.16
N LEU A 90 -2.51 14.09 3.88
CA LEU A 90 -1.82 13.30 4.89
C LEU A 90 -2.00 11.82 4.55
N VAL A 91 -0.90 11.08 4.54
CA VAL A 91 -0.91 9.61 4.53
C VAL A 91 -0.73 9.08 5.94
N SER A 92 -1.08 7.81 6.14
CA SER A 92 -1.08 7.15 7.44
C SER A 92 0.32 7.06 8.08
N SER A 93 1.36 6.88 7.28
CA SER A 93 2.70 6.55 7.76
C SER A 93 3.80 7.00 6.80
N LEU A 94 5.06 6.71 7.16
CA LEU A 94 6.18 6.77 6.24
C LEU A 94 6.06 5.70 5.13
N GLY A 95 6.83 5.86 4.06
CA GLY A 95 6.97 4.87 2.97
C GLY A 95 5.93 4.96 1.84
N TRP A 96 4.95 5.85 1.94
CA TRP A 96 4.06 6.17 0.82
C TRP A 96 4.79 6.95 -0.29
N SER A 97 4.40 6.72 -1.54
CA SER A 97 5.05 7.34 -2.70
C SER A 97 4.08 7.55 -3.88
N ASN A 98 4.56 8.16 -4.96
CA ASN A 98 3.83 8.38 -6.21
C ASN A 98 2.40 8.94 -6.04
N PRO A 99 2.25 10.08 -5.35
CA PRO A 99 0.95 10.72 -5.21
C PRO A 99 0.43 11.21 -6.56
N GLN A 100 -0.86 10.98 -6.81
CA GLN A 100 -1.51 11.35 -8.05
C GLN A 100 -3.00 11.63 -7.83
N LEU A 101 -3.56 12.42 -8.75
CA LEU A 101 -4.99 12.67 -8.82
C LEU A 101 -5.54 11.95 -10.04
N VAL A 102 -6.53 11.10 -9.83
CA VAL A 102 -7.19 10.35 -10.90
C VAL A 102 -8.67 10.72 -10.97
N PRO A 103 -9.30 10.74 -12.16
CA PRO A 103 -10.74 10.89 -12.25
C PRO A 103 -11.47 9.83 -11.42
N PHE A 104 -12.39 10.23 -10.55
CA PHE A 104 -13.14 9.29 -9.70
C PHE A 104 -14.12 8.45 -10.53
N PHE A 105 -14.64 9.02 -11.62
CA PHE A 105 -15.44 8.31 -12.61
C PHE A 105 -15.20 8.90 -14.00
N TYR A 106 -15.52 8.12 -15.02
CA TYR A 106 -15.46 8.55 -16.41
C TYR A 106 -16.83 9.02 -16.90
N GLY A 107 -16.89 10.19 -17.53
CA GLY A 107 -18.12 10.76 -18.10
C GLY A 107 -18.34 12.21 -17.67
N LYS A 108 -19.42 12.82 -18.18
CA LYS A 108 -19.80 14.19 -17.78
C LYS A 108 -20.49 14.16 -16.40
N PRO A 109 -19.98 14.89 -15.39
CA PRO A 109 -20.66 15.04 -14.11
C PRO A 109 -22.01 15.76 -14.28
N ALA A 110 -23.05 15.27 -13.59
CA ALA A 110 -24.37 15.88 -13.61
C ALA A 110 -24.40 17.28 -12.97
N ASP A 111 -23.46 17.57 -12.07
CA ASP A 111 -23.31 18.84 -11.36
C ASP A 111 -22.22 19.74 -11.96
N ASP A 112 -21.62 19.38 -13.11
CA ASP A 112 -20.46 20.05 -13.73
C ASP A 112 -19.24 20.24 -12.79
N VAL A 113 -19.11 19.40 -11.75
CA VAL A 113 -17.96 19.41 -10.83
C VAL A 113 -17.00 18.29 -11.23
N LEU A 114 -15.73 18.62 -11.45
CA LEU A 114 -14.70 17.59 -11.65
C LEU A 114 -14.50 16.83 -10.33
N ASP A 115 -14.66 15.50 -10.35
CA ASP A 115 -14.47 14.64 -9.19
C ASP A 115 -13.16 13.86 -9.36
N LEU A 116 -12.18 14.13 -8.50
CA LEU A 116 -10.87 13.48 -8.48
C LEU A 116 -10.72 12.66 -7.21
N GLN A 117 -10.05 11.52 -7.32
CA GLN A 117 -9.57 10.77 -6.17
C GLN A 117 -8.08 11.03 -5.97
N PHE A 118 -7.71 11.34 -4.74
CA PHE A 118 -6.31 11.50 -4.35
C PHE A 118 -5.77 10.16 -3.87
N ILE A 119 -4.86 9.57 -4.65
CA ILE A 119 -4.27 8.25 -4.38
C ILE A 119 -2.75 8.35 -4.30
N ALA A 120 -2.15 7.32 -3.70
CA ALA A 120 -0.70 7.14 -3.62
C ALA A 120 -0.37 5.65 -3.53
N THR A 121 0.89 5.30 -3.82
CA THR A 121 1.43 3.96 -3.62
C THR A 121 1.74 3.73 -2.15
N SER A 122 1.17 2.67 -1.56
CA SER A 122 1.37 2.30 -0.16
C SER A 122 2.75 1.70 0.11
N PRO A 123 3.25 1.76 1.36
CA PRO A 123 4.38 0.95 1.78
C PRO A 123 4.06 -0.55 1.64
N GLN A 124 5.11 -1.37 1.49
CA GLN A 124 5.00 -2.84 1.36
C GLN A 124 4.91 -3.57 2.70
N GLN A 125 5.29 -2.89 3.78
CA GLN A 125 5.36 -3.43 5.12
C GLN A 125 4.55 -2.56 6.08
N SER A 126 4.05 -3.18 7.14
CA SER A 126 3.43 -2.47 8.25
C SER A 126 4.40 -1.44 8.83
N GLN A 127 3.89 -0.25 9.11
CA GLN A 127 4.67 0.87 9.59
C GLN A 127 4.32 1.18 11.04
N LYS A 128 5.29 1.58 11.85
CA LYS A 128 5.01 2.08 13.20
C LYS A 128 4.10 3.31 13.11
N ALA A 129 3.25 3.51 14.12
CA ALA A 129 2.47 4.72 14.24
C ALA A 129 3.38 5.87 14.73
N GLU A 130 4.07 6.54 13.80
CA GLU A 130 5.00 7.64 14.10
C GLU A 130 4.45 9.03 13.76
N GLY A 131 3.19 9.05 13.31
CA GLY A 131 2.44 10.23 12.95
C GLY A 131 2.09 10.29 11.46
N PHE A 132 1.14 11.15 11.12
CA PHE A 132 0.77 11.37 9.74
C PHE A 132 1.90 12.05 8.97
N VAL A 133 2.03 11.71 7.69
CA VAL A 133 3.08 12.25 6.81
C VAL A 133 2.44 13.09 5.71
N PRO A 134 2.92 14.33 5.45
CA PRO A 134 2.37 15.15 4.38
C PRO A 134 2.71 14.59 3.00
N ILE A 135 1.77 14.72 2.07
CA ILE A 135 1.94 14.35 0.67
C ILE A 135 1.22 15.37 -0.23
N ASN A 136 1.67 15.56 -1.47
CA ASN A 136 1.04 16.47 -2.42
C ASN A 136 1.01 15.88 -3.83
N ALA A 137 0.05 16.34 -4.64
CA ALA A 137 -0.06 16.00 -6.06
C ALA A 137 -0.53 17.23 -6.85
N MET A 138 -0.28 17.18 -8.16
CA MET A 138 -0.78 18.17 -9.11
C MET A 138 -1.57 17.50 -10.22
N PHE A 139 -2.55 18.21 -10.76
CA PHE A 139 -3.33 17.79 -11.92
C PHE A 139 -3.58 18.99 -12.82
N THR A 140 -3.32 18.85 -14.11
CA THR A 140 -3.53 19.92 -15.09
C THR A 140 -4.86 19.72 -15.78
N LEU A 141 -5.67 20.78 -15.83
CA LEU A 141 -6.86 20.86 -16.65
C LEU A 141 -6.58 21.68 -17.90
N GLU A 142 -6.87 21.06 -19.05
CA GLU A 142 -6.77 21.69 -20.36
C GLU A 142 -7.68 22.91 -20.48
N ALA A 143 -7.25 23.84 -21.33
CA ALA A 143 -8.01 25.05 -21.62
C ALA A 143 -9.42 24.73 -22.15
N GLY A 144 -10.41 25.51 -21.71
CA GLY A 144 -11.79 25.37 -22.18
C GLY A 144 -12.56 24.20 -21.57
N HIS A 145 -12.09 23.61 -20.47
CA HIS A 145 -12.82 22.57 -19.76
C HIS A 145 -14.23 23.03 -19.33
N PRO A 146 -15.22 22.11 -19.24
CA PRO A 146 -16.59 22.47 -18.90
C PRO A 146 -16.85 22.63 -17.39
N TYR A 147 -15.88 22.27 -16.54
CA TYR A 147 -16.08 22.20 -15.09
C TYR A 147 -16.19 23.58 -14.44
N LYS A 148 -17.19 23.74 -13.57
CA LYS A 148 -17.38 24.95 -12.76
C LYS A 148 -16.78 24.85 -11.35
N GLY A 149 -16.51 23.63 -10.90
CA GLY A 149 -15.96 23.36 -9.58
C GLY A 149 -15.12 22.09 -9.58
N LEU A 150 -14.51 21.81 -8.43
CA LEU A 150 -13.66 20.65 -8.20
C LEU A 150 -14.02 20.01 -6.86
N ARG A 151 -14.02 18.68 -6.83
CA ARG A 151 -14.13 17.85 -5.63
C ARG A 151 -12.97 16.87 -5.63
N VAL A 152 -12.27 16.80 -4.50
CA VAL A 152 -11.17 15.86 -4.29
C VAL A 152 -11.53 14.94 -3.14
N ARG A 153 -11.47 13.63 -3.38
CA ARG A 153 -11.81 12.58 -2.42
C ARG A 153 -10.56 11.88 -1.94
N ALA A 154 -10.41 11.78 -0.63
CA ALA A 154 -9.43 10.99 0.08
C ALA A 154 -10.10 9.78 0.75
N GLY A 155 -9.34 8.97 1.48
CA GLY A 155 -9.85 7.79 2.17
C GLY A 155 -10.85 8.12 3.28
N ALA A 156 -10.64 9.21 4.03
CA ALA A 156 -11.44 9.56 5.20
C ALA A 156 -12.22 10.89 5.06
N ASN A 157 -11.92 11.72 4.07
CA ASN A 157 -12.65 12.97 3.83
C ASN A 157 -12.66 13.38 2.35
N ALA A 158 -13.34 14.49 2.05
CA ALA A 158 -13.31 15.12 0.75
C ALA A 158 -13.31 16.65 0.91
N LEU A 159 -12.67 17.35 -0.03
CA LEU A 159 -12.72 18.80 -0.16
C LEU A 159 -13.39 19.20 -1.46
N SER A 160 -14.06 20.35 -1.47
CA SER A 160 -14.76 20.86 -2.65
C SER A 160 -14.61 22.37 -2.78
N ILE A 161 -14.36 22.84 -3.99
CA ILE A 161 -14.45 24.24 -4.38
C ILE A 161 -15.55 24.42 -5.42
N LYS A 162 -16.38 25.44 -5.23
CA LYS A 162 -17.58 25.69 -6.05
C LYS A 162 -17.30 26.54 -7.30
N GLN A 163 -16.11 27.12 -7.40
CA GLN A 163 -15.67 27.99 -8.49
C GLN A 163 -14.19 27.74 -8.79
N LEU A 164 -13.81 27.84 -10.08
CA LEU A 164 -12.44 27.70 -10.57
C LEU A 164 -11.98 29.01 -11.24
N PRO A 165 -10.81 29.57 -10.87
CA PRO A 165 -9.89 29.12 -9.81
C PRO A 165 -10.45 29.34 -8.39
N GLY A 166 -9.86 28.68 -7.39
CA GLY A 166 -10.29 28.77 -5.99
C GLY A 166 -9.48 27.85 -5.06
N ASN A 167 -9.69 27.95 -3.75
CA ASN A 167 -9.06 27.09 -2.75
C ASN A 167 -10.03 26.62 -1.66
N ALA A 168 -9.65 25.53 -0.99
CA ALA A 168 -10.33 24.98 0.19
C ALA A 168 -9.31 24.26 1.09
N HIS A 169 -9.56 24.27 2.40
CA HIS A 169 -8.69 23.65 3.40
C HIS A 169 -9.52 22.89 4.45
N ALA A 170 -8.92 21.87 5.05
CA ALA A 170 -9.49 21.13 6.17
C ALA A 170 -8.48 20.93 7.29
N ASP A 171 -8.93 21.15 8.53
CA ASP A 171 -8.20 20.78 9.74
C ASP A 171 -8.48 19.31 10.08
N ILE A 172 -7.42 18.52 10.20
CA ILE A 172 -7.51 17.10 10.56
C ILE A 172 -7.38 16.95 12.06
N LYS A 173 -8.39 16.32 12.68
CA LYS A 173 -8.49 16.14 14.15
C LYS A 173 -8.28 14.71 14.62
N GLY A 174 -8.05 13.76 13.71
CA GLY A 174 -7.79 12.37 14.07
C GLY A 174 -6.42 12.22 14.72
N ASP A 175 -6.33 11.37 15.75
CA ASP A 175 -5.08 10.98 16.39
C ASP A 175 -4.29 10.06 15.44
N ASP A 176 -3.03 10.40 15.22
CA ASP A 176 -2.10 9.65 14.36
C ASP A 176 -1.39 8.51 15.10
N CYS A 177 -1.73 8.36 16.37
CA CYS A 177 -1.20 7.43 17.34
C CYS A 177 0.31 7.47 17.60
N LYS A 178 0.99 8.56 17.22
CA LYS A 178 2.40 8.80 17.56
C LYS A 178 2.67 8.71 19.06
N GLN A 179 1.68 9.05 19.87
CA GLN A 179 1.76 9.09 21.33
C GLN A 179 0.72 8.18 21.99
N CYS A 180 0.26 7.12 21.30
CA CYS A 180 -0.76 6.21 21.85
C CYS A 180 -0.18 5.17 22.83
N ILE A 181 1.07 4.75 22.64
CA ILE A 181 1.67 3.66 23.44
C ILE A 181 1.72 4.06 24.93
N GLY A 182 1.31 3.14 25.80
CA GLY A 182 1.21 3.34 27.25
C GLY A 182 -0.07 4.01 27.73
N LYS A 183 -0.92 4.51 26.82
CA LYS A 183 -2.25 5.05 27.17
C LYS A 183 -3.30 3.94 27.19
N LYS A 184 -4.40 4.17 27.92
CA LYS A 184 -5.56 3.28 27.89
C LYS A 184 -6.43 3.56 26.67
N PHE A 185 -6.85 2.50 25.99
CA PHE A 185 -7.88 2.60 24.97
C PHE A 185 -9.26 2.68 25.63
N ALA A 186 -10.10 3.58 25.14
CA ALA A 186 -11.50 3.71 25.55
C ALA A 186 -12.42 3.57 24.33
N GLU A 187 -13.33 2.62 24.38
CA GLU A 187 -14.39 2.47 23.40
C GLU A 187 -15.29 3.72 23.36
N LYS A 188 -16.03 3.87 22.25
CA LYS A 188 -16.89 5.01 22.01
C LYS A 188 -17.82 5.30 23.20
N GLY A 189 -17.75 6.53 23.70
CA GLY A 189 -18.60 7.02 24.79
C GLY A 189 -18.23 6.49 26.18
N LYS A 190 -17.13 5.74 26.33
CA LYS A 190 -16.63 5.27 27.63
C LYS A 190 -15.70 6.25 28.34
N SER A 191 -15.28 7.32 27.67
CA SER A 191 -14.41 8.34 28.25
C SER A 191 -14.73 9.74 27.70
N PRO A 192 -14.73 10.80 28.53
CA PRO A 192 -14.84 12.18 28.06
C PRO A 192 -13.66 12.63 27.20
N ALA A 193 -13.89 13.62 26.34
CA ALA A 193 -12.83 14.26 25.55
C ALA A 193 -11.76 14.91 26.43
N GLY A 194 -10.50 14.77 26.03
CA GLY A 194 -9.37 15.35 26.76
C GLY A 194 -8.98 14.63 28.06
N THR A 195 -9.55 13.44 28.32
CA THR A 195 -9.15 12.63 29.47
C THR A 195 -7.66 12.25 29.35
N ALA A 196 -6.87 12.58 30.37
CA ALA A 196 -5.45 12.33 30.38
C ALA A 196 -5.15 10.82 30.28
N ASN A 197 -4.10 10.47 29.54
CA ASN A 197 -3.62 9.10 29.34
C ASN A 197 -4.67 8.12 28.75
N VAL A 198 -5.66 8.65 28.02
CA VAL A 198 -6.66 7.87 27.31
C VAL A 198 -6.62 8.20 25.82
N VAL A 199 -6.74 7.17 24.99
CA VAL A 199 -7.00 7.26 23.55
C VAL A 199 -8.42 6.78 23.33
N ARG A 200 -9.27 7.65 22.80
CA ARG A 200 -10.68 7.31 22.58
C ARG A 200 -10.87 6.81 21.16
N GLU A 201 -11.75 5.85 21.00
CA GLU A 201 -12.21 5.37 19.70
C GLU A 201 -12.66 6.51 18.78
N GLU A 202 -13.39 7.49 19.30
CA GLU A 202 -13.86 8.64 18.50
C GLU A 202 -12.74 9.58 18.00
N ASP A 203 -11.55 9.50 18.58
CA ASP A 203 -10.40 10.30 18.15
C ASP A 203 -9.56 9.56 17.08
N LEU A 204 -9.80 8.26 16.86
CA LEU A 204 -9.03 7.48 15.91
C LEU A 204 -9.60 7.58 14.48
N PRO A 205 -8.75 7.40 13.45
CA PRO A 205 -9.18 7.25 12.07
C PRO A 205 -10.22 6.14 11.91
N HIS A 206 -11.16 6.36 10.99
CA HIS A 206 -12.18 5.36 10.67
C HIS A 206 -11.57 4.02 10.26
N GLY A 207 -12.19 2.92 10.68
CA GLY A 207 -11.76 1.58 10.31
C GLY A 207 -10.52 1.09 11.05
N PHE A 208 -10.13 1.73 12.16
CA PHE A 208 -9.12 1.20 13.09
C PHE A 208 -9.49 -0.19 13.62
N ARG A 209 -8.50 -0.90 14.17
CA ARG A 209 -8.70 -2.21 14.81
C ARG A 209 -7.96 -2.28 16.14
N THR A 210 -8.66 -2.73 17.17
CA THR A 210 -8.04 -3.15 18.44
C THR A 210 -7.87 -4.65 18.46
N ILE A 211 -6.77 -5.12 19.04
CA ILE A 211 -6.45 -6.54 19.19
C ILE A 211 -6.06 -6.75 20.65
N SER A 212 -6.95 -7.37 21.42
CA SER A 212 -6.66 -7.75 22.82
C SER A 212 -5.98 -9.12 22.86
N PRO A 213 -5.40 -9.51 24.02
CA PRO A 213 -4.67 -10.77 24.13
C PRO A 213 -5.52 -12.02 23.87
N THR A 214 -6.84 -11.91 24.04
CA THR A 214 -7.80 -13.02 23.91
C THR A 214 -8.53 -13.05 22.57
N HIS A 215 -8.41 -12.02 21.73
CA HIS A 215 -9.12 -11.94 20.46
C HIS A 215 -8.22 -12.32 19.27
N GLY A 216 -8.75 -13.16 18.38
CA GLY A 216 -8.17 -13.39 17.07
C GLY A 216 -8.41 -12.19 16.13
N VAL A 217 -7.70 -12.17 15.00
CA VAL A 217 -7.87 -11.16 13.96
C VAL A 217 -8.74 -11.72 12.84
N ALA A 218 -9.88 -11.05 12.58
CA ALA A 218 -10.74 -11.38 11.45
C ALA A 218 -10.29 -10.66 10.17
N GLY A 219 -10.36 -11.37 9.04
CA GLY A 219 -10.04 -10.83 7.72
C GLY A 219 -8.55 -10.84 7.38
N ILE A 220 -8.24 -11.14 6.12
CA ILE A 220 -6.87 -11.17 5.58
C ILE A 220 -6.55 -9.96 4.68
N VAL A 221 -7.54 -9.10 4.44
CA VAL A 221 -7.40 -7.96 3.53
C VAL A 221 -6.60 -6.86 4.24
N HIS A 222 -5.40 -6.66 3.73
CA HIS A 222 -4.49 -5.62 4.18
C HIS A 222 -5.01 -4.23 3.77
N ASN A 223 -4.98 -3.29 4.71
CA ASN A 223 -5.37 -1.90 4.48
C ASN A 223 -4.32 -0.95 5.10
N PRO A 224 -3.44 -0.35 4.28
CA PRO A 224 -2.41 0.60 4.75
C PRO A 224 -2.94 1.83 5.49
N ASN A 225 -4.25 2.12 5.36
CA ASN A 225 -4.94 3.20 6.08
C ASN A 225 -5.66 2.72 7.35
N ARG A 226 -5.44 1.46 7.79
CA ARG A 226 -5.98 0.93 9.04
C ARG A 226 -4.93 0.97 10.14
N ILE A 227 -5.16 1.78 11.16
CA ILE A 227 -4.37 1.74 12.39
C ILE A 227 -4.79 0.54 13.23
N ASN A 228 -3.80 -0.20 13.73
CA ASN A 228 -3.95 -1.33 14.63
C ASN A 228 -3.39 -0.98 16.00
N LEU A 229 -4.16 -1.25 17.03
CA LEU A 229 -3.77 -1.10 18.43
C LEU A 229 -3.72 -2.47 19.08
N ILE A 230 -2.53 -2.91 19.52
CA ILE A 230 -2.39 -4.09 20.36
C ILE A 230 -2.59 -3.66 21.81
N LEU A 231 -3.51 -4.32 22.49
CA LEU A 231 -3.86 -4.06 23.88
C LEU A 231 -3.33 -5.17 24.79
N ASP A 232 -2.98 -4.82 26.02
CA ASP A 232 -2.79 -5.79 27.10
C ASP A 232 -4.13 -6.11 27.82
N ASP A 233 -4.08 -6.97 28.85
CA ASP A 233 -5.25 -7.36 29.65
C ASP A 233 -5.90 -6.18 30.40
N SER A 234 -5.22 -5.04 30.50
CA SER A 234 -5.69 -3.82 31.17
C SER A 234 -6.24 -2.76 30.20
N ASN A 235 -6.38 -3.11 28.92
CA ASN A 235 -6.70 -2.22 27.80
C ASN A 235 -5.66 -1.10 27.59
N THR A 236 -4.41 -1.32 28.00
CA THR A 236 -3.31 -0.40 27.71
C THR A 236 -2.74 -0.73 26.34
N ILE A 237 -2.50 0.31 25.53
CA ILE A 237 -1.93 0.17 24.19
C ILE A 237 -0.44 -0.15 24.34
N VAL A 238 -0.05 -1.37 23.99
CA VAL A 238 1.35 -1.83 24.04
C VAL A 238 2.06 -1.68 22.69
N MET A 239 1.30 -1.58 21.59
CA MET A 239 1.82 -1.33 20.25
C MET A 239 0.76 -0.65 19.39
N ALA A 240 1.19 0.25 18.51
CA ALA A 240 0.36 0.87 17.49
C ALA A 240 1.09 0.84 16.14
N PHE A 241 0.41 0.38 15.08
CA PHE A 241 1.00 0.30 13.74
C PHE A 241 -0.05 0.42 12.64
N TRP A 242 0.38 0.92 11.49
CA TRP A 242 -0.35 0.93 10.23
C TRP A 242 -0.06 -0.36 9.47
N GLU A 243 -1.08 -0.99 8.90
CA GLU A 243 -0.89 -2.31 8.28
C GLU A 243 0.10 -2.36 7.15
#